data_AF-A0A1I7LY07-F1
#
_entry.id   AF-A0A1I7LY07-F1
#
_cell.length_a   1.000
_cell.length_b   1.000
_cell.length_c   1.000
_cell.angle_alpha   90.00
_cell.angle_beta   90.00
_cell.angle_gamma   90.00
#
_symmetry.space_group_name_H-M   'P 1'
#
loop_
_entity.id
_entity.type
_entity.pdbx_description
1 polymer ?
#
loop_
_entity_poly.entity_id
_entity_poly.type
_entity_poly.pdbx_seq_one_letter_code
_entity_poly.pdbx_strand_id
1 'polypeptide(L)'
;MRNIAFAFGLIIFSIVCETTKANALVGAADGGYRAADGDYIHIDSKENMVGVQGLDCKNPTVEAGRLRAKACWSNGHIAGDVDVTWRVDGNAIETEGKRYISIPPLPQPSKATKADPFQPSEDGWLHNRSEVRVDPKTNSITYLRLKPDLRGVVKAGAVLYRGDLKPGSLMLGTAYAFKQGCAPASYPVRGIYSKHNEILTLTGPGPIRKGCEVVAYSYDSPHSRLVFEYIVGD
;
A
#
# COMPACT_ATOMS: atom_id res chain seq x y z
N MET A 1 7.30 -67.21 24.43
CA MET A 1 6.48 -66.61 23.34
C MET A 1 6.49 -65.10 23.55
N ARG A 2 6.82 -64.35 22.50
CA ARG A 2 7.34 -62.98 22.55
C ARG A 2 6.24 -61.94 22.81
N ASN A 3 6.53 -61.00 23.71
CA ASN A 3 5.73 -59.80 23.98
C ASN A 3 5.72 -58.87 22.76
N ILE A 4 4.52 -58.48 22.31
CA ILE A 4 4.33 -57.45 21.29
C ILE A 4 3.97 -56.16 22.04
N ALA A 5 4.92 -55.22 22.09
CA ALA A 5 4.67 -53.87 22.55
C ALA A 5 4.26 -53.00 21.34
N PHE A 6 3.03 -52.49 21.34
CA PHE A 6 2.57 -51.49 20.39
C PHE A 6 3.09 -50.11 20.81
N ALA A 7 4.10 -49.60 20.11
CA ALA A 7 4.50 -48.20 20.20
C ALA A 7 3.59 -47.35 19.30
N PHE A 8 2.63 -46.64 19.89
CA PHE A 8 1.90 -45.59 19.20
C PHE A 8 2.80 -44.37 19.05
N GLY A 9 3.36 -44.18 17.85
CA GLY A 9 4.06 -42.97 17.47
C GLY A 9 3.07 -41.82 17.30
N LEU A 10 3.10 -40.87 18.24
CA LEU A 10 2.37 -39.61 18.12
C LEU A 10 3.13 -38.70 17.14
N ILE A 11 2.70 -38.68 15.88
CA ILE A 11 3.19 -37.71 14.89
C ILE A 11 2.53 -36.37 15.20
N ILE A 12 3.22 -35.52 15.96
CA ILE A 12 2.85 -34.11 16.12
C ILE A 12 3.21 -33.40 14.82
N PHE A 13 2.21 -33.18 13.97
CA PHE A 13 2.32 -32.20 12.89
C PHE A 13 2.53 -30.84 13.52
N SER A 14 3.78 -30.36 13.51
CA SER A 14 4.06 -28.95 13.71
C SER A 14 3.44 -28.21 12.53
N ILE A 15 2.29 -27.58 12.76
CA ILE A 15 1.75 -26.56 11.86
C ILE A 15 2.80 -25.45 11.87
N VAL A 16 3.67 -25.45 10.88
CA VAL A 16 4.45 -24.28 10.52
C VAL A 16 3.43 -23.30 9.99
N CYS A 17 2.95 -22.44 10.88
CA CYS A 17 2.17 -21.28 10.50
C CYS A 17 3.12 -20.43 9.65
N GLU A 18 2.95 -20.54 8.33
CA GLU A 18 3.70 -19.79 7.36
C GLU A 18 3.48 -18.31 7.68
N THR A 19 4.55 -17.65 8.14
CA THR A 19 4.51 -16.23 8.45
C THR A 19 4.25 -15.49 7.15
N THR A 20 3.02 -14.99 7.01
CA THR A 20 2.61 -14.08 5.96
C THR A 20 3.51 -12.85 6.01
N LYS A 21 4.53 -12.83 5.13
CA LYS A 21 5.45 -11.72 5.00
C LYS A 21 4.76 -10.50 4.37
N ALA A 22 5.04 -9.35 4.98
CA ALA A 22 4.76 -7.98 4.52
C ALA A 22 3.29 -7.50 4.61
N ASN A 23 2.78 -7.53 5.84
CA ASN A 23 1.95 -6.51 6.47
C ASN A 23 1.68 -5.19 5.68
N ALA A 24 0.41 -4.81 5.59
CA ALA A 24 -0.02 -3.42 5.50
C ALA A 24 0.32 -2.71 6.82
N LEU A 25 1.58 -2.27 7.02
CA LEU A 25 2.06 -1.98 8.38
C LEU A 25 1.40 -0.79 9.09
N VAL A 26 0.74 0.13 8.39
CA VAL A 26 0.14 1.31 9.03
C VAL A 26 -1.22 1.73 8.45
N GLY A 27 -1.65 1.17 7.32
CA GLY A 27 -2.83 1.67 6.59
C GLY A 27 -2.65 3.05 5.94
N ALA A 28 -1.53 3.73 6.20
CA ALA A 28 -1.14 4.97 5.56
C ALA A 28 -0.26 4.70 4.33
N ALA A 29 -0.36 5.57 3.33
CA ALA A 29 0.42 5.49 2.09
C ALA A 29 1.89 5.92 2.32
N ASP A 30 2.80 5.43 1.48
CA ASP A 30 4.19 5.88 1.47
C ASP A 30 4.27 7.37 1.17
N GLY A 31 5.20 8.06 1.82
CA GLY A 31 5.46 9.47 1.60
C GLY A 31 5.60 10.29 2.87
N GLY A 32 5.69 11.60 2.68
CA GLY A 32 5.78 12.56 3.76
C GLY A 32 4.40 13.02 4.23
N TYR A 33 4.25 13.26 5.53
CA TYR A 33 3.08 13.84 6.14
C TYR A 33 3.51 14.98 7.06
N ARG A 34 2.75 16.08 7.11
CA ARG A 34 3.08 17.24 7.93
C ARG A 34 1.89 17.73 8.74
N ALA A 35 2.14 18.08 9.98
CA ALA A 35 1.17 18.69 10.88
C ALA A 35 1.18 20.22 10.75
N ALA A 36 0.18 20.88 11.34
CA ALA A 36 0.01 22.33 11.25
C ALA A 36 1.16 23.13 11.89
N ASP A 37 1.82 22.56 12.90
CA ASP A 37 2.99 23.13 13.58
C ASP A 37 4.31 22.91 12.82
N GLY A 38 4.27 22.20 11.69
CA GLY A 38 5.43 21.91 10.86
C GLY A 38 6.09 20.56 11.14
N ASP A 39 5.65 19.82 12.18
CA ASP A 39 6.14 18.47 12.47
C ASP A 39 5.93 17.54 11.27
N TYR A 40 6.82 16.56 11.12
CA TYR A 40 6.89 15.71 9.94
C TYR A 40 6.95 14.23 10.31
N ILE A 41 6.21 13.42 9.55
CA ILE A 41 6.21 11.95 9.58
C ILE A 41 6.59 11.46 8.19
N HIS A 42 7.43 10.43 8.11
CA HIS A 42 7.75 9.74 6.87
C HIS A 42 7.34 8.27 6.96
N ILE A 43 6.73 7.75 5.91
CA ILE A 43 6.43 6.32 5.79
C ILE A 43 7.16 5.77 4.57
N ASP A 44 7.96 4.72 4.78
CA ASP A 44 8.65 3.98 3.73
C ASP A 44 8.42 2.46 3.86
N SER A 45 7.62 1.92 2.94
CA SER A 45 7.37 0.48 2.86
C SER A 45 8.55 -0.36 2.36
N LYS A 46 9.54 0.23 1.67
CA LYS A 46 10.68 -0.51 1.08
C LYS A 46 11.60 -1.09 2.15
N GLU A 47 11.69 -0.43 3.29
CA GLU A 47 12.56 -0.82 4.40
C GLU A 47 11.77 -1.16 5.67
N ASN A 48 10.43 -1.21 5.57
CA ASN A 48 9.52 -1.26 6.71
C ASN A 48 9.92 -0.22 7.75
N MET A 49 10.11 1.03 7.31
CA MET A 49 10.51 2.14 8.17
C MET A 49 9.38 3.16 8.32
N VAL A 50 9.22 3.67 9.53
CA VAL A 50 8.34 4.82 9.81
C VAL A 50 9.13 5.82 10.64
N GLY A 51 9.25 7.05 10.11
CA GLY A 51 9.80 8.21 10.78
C GLY A 51 8.76 8.85 11.69
N VAL A 52 8.91 8.75 13.01
CA VAL A 52 8.01 9.31 14.02
C VAL A 52 8.80 10.19 14.98
N GLN A 53 8.40 11.46 15.14
CA GLN A 53 9.06 12.39 16.09
C GLN A 53 10.59 12.51 15.88
N GLY A 54 11.05 12.42 14.63
CA GLY A 54 12.48 12.45 14.30
C GLY A 54 13.22 11.14 14.60
N LEU A 55 12.50 10.05 14.88
CA LEU A 55 13.03 8.70 15.03
C LEU A 55 12.68 7.85 13.81
N ASP A 56 13.66 7.17 13.23
CA ASP A 56 13.42 6.16 12.20
C ASP A 56 13.22 4.81 12.86
N CYS A 57 12.03 4.23 12.74
CA CYS A 57 11.67 2.98 13.41
C CYS A 57 11.59 1.82 12.42
N LYS A 58 12.28 0.70 12.68
CA LYS A 58 12.26 -0.49 11.79
C LYS A 58 11.23 -1.52 12.23
N ASN A 59 10.61 -2.17 11.24
CA ASN A 59 9.56 -3.16 11.42
C ASN A 59 8.44 -2.68 12.37
N PRO A 60 7.91 -1.45 12.19
CA PRO A 60 6.81 -0.98 13.00
C PRO A 60 5.59 -1.87 12.73
N THR A 61 4.80 -2.18 13.76
CA THR A 61 3.54 -2.91 13.65
C THR A 61 2.40 -2.01 14.10
N VAL A 62 1.33 -1.89 13.31
CA VAL A 62 0.06 -1.30 13.79
C VAL A 62 -0.93 -2.38 14.17
N GLU A 63 -1.30 -2.40 15.45
CA GLU A 63 -2.33 -3.27 15.99
C GLU A 63 -3.35 -2.44 16.77
N ALA A 64 -4.63 -2.62 16.48
CA ALA A 64 -5.73 -1.89 17.13
C ALA A 64 -5.53 -0.36 17.19
N GLY A 65 -4.98 0.23 16.13
CA GLY A 65 -4.70 1.68 16.08
C GLY A 65 -3.55 2.13 16.96
N ARG A 66 -2.64 1.24 17.34
CA ARG A 66 -1.38 1.59 18.03
C ARG A 66 -0.19 1.17 17.17
N LEU A 67 0.71 2.11 16.91
CA LEU A 67 2.00 1.85 16.29
C LEU A 67 2.98 1.42 17.36
N ARG A 68 3.51 0.21 17.23
CA ARG A 68 4.58 -0.34 18.06
C ARG A 68 5.81 -0.56 17.19
N ALA A 69 6.96 -0.04 17.60
CA ALA A 69 8.21 -0.34 16.92
C ALA A 69 9.32 -0.57 17.94
N LYS A 70 10.16 -1.57 17.66
CA LYS A 70 11.35 -1.86 18.45
C LYS A 70 12.58 -1.41 17.69
N ALA A 71 13.55 -0.88 18.41
CA ALA A 71 14.75 -0.28 17.83
C ALA A 71 14.38 0.84 16.84
N CYS A 72 14.11 2.02 17.36
CA CYS A 72 14.09 3.25 16.59
C CYS A 72 15.44 3.97 16.72
N TRP A 73 15.88 4.64 15.66
CA TRP A 73 17.16 5.34 15.62
C TRP A 73 16.96 6.85 15.52
N SER A 74 17.83 7.58 16.21
CA SER A 74 18.03 9.02 16.03
C SER A 74 19.51 9.26 15.78
N ASN A 75 19.85 9.96 14.69
CA ASN A 75 21.24 10.29 14.33
C ASN A 75 22.19 9.08 14.36
N GLY A 76 21.73 7.91 13.91
CA GLY A 76 22.53 6.69 13.86
C GLY A 76 22.67 5.92 15.19
N HIS A 77 22.08 6.40 16.28
CA HIS A 77 22.05 5.72 17.58
C HIS A 77 20.65 5.19 17.89
N ILE A 78 20.57 4.06 18.60
CA ILE A 78 19.27 3.54 19.08
C ILE A 78 18.72 4.55 20.10
N ALA A 79 17.57 5.12 19.78
CA ALA A 79 16.86 6.06 20.62
C ALA A 79 15.87 5.36 21.57
N GLY A 80 15.38 4.18 21.21
CA GLY A 80 14.49 3.36 22.04
C GLY A 80 13.37 2.70 21.26
N ASP A 81 12.39 2.19 22.00
CA ASP A 81 11.15 1.63 21.45
C ASP A 81 10.05 2.70 21.44
N VAL A 82 9.12 2.61 20.49
CA VAL A 82 7.98 3.54 20.33
C VAL A 82 6.67 2.76 20.48
N ASP A 83 5.73 3.30 21.27
CA ASP A 83 4.35 2.82 21.42
C ASP A 83 3.40 4.02 21.45
N VAL A 84 2.91 4.42 20.28
CA VAL A 84 2.06 5.60 20.10
C VAL A 84 0.70 5.22 19.50
N THR A 85 -0.33 5.98 19.87
CA THR A 85 -1.65 5.78 19.24
C THR A 85 -1.59 6.36 17.84
N TRP A 86 -2.06 5.59 16.85
CA TRP A 86 -1.99 5.92 15.44
C TRP A 86 -3.30 5.58 14.74
N ARG A 87 -4.00 6.59 14.25
CA ARG A 87 -5.22 6.44 13.45
C ARG A 87 -4.97 6.98 12.05
N VAL A 88 -5.31 6.18 11.04
CA VAL A 88 -5.30 6.65 9.66
C VAL A 88 -6.71 7.00 9.23
N ASP A 89 -6.88 8.20 8.71
CA ASP A 89 -8.13 8.73 8.20
C ASP A 89 -7.86 9.46 6.87
N GLY A 90 -8.15 8.80 5.75
CA GLY A 90 -7.91 9.46 4.46
C GLY A 90 -6.43 9.59 4.14
N ASN A 91 -6.05 10.80 3.78
CA ASN A 91 -4.67 11.25 3.62
C ASN A 91 -4.07 11.79 4.92
N ALA A 92 -4.72 11.53 6.06
CA ALA A 92 -4.29 12.01 7.36
C ALA A 92 -3.88 10.87 8.28
N ILE A 93 -2.85 11.14 9.06
CA ILE A 93 -2.43 10.35 10.20
C ILE A 93 -2.74 11.17 11.44
N GLU A 94 -3.41 10.58 12.41
CA GLU A 94 -3.58 11.15 13.73
C GLU A 94 -2.78 10.36 14.75
N THR A 95 -1.88 11.03 15.45
CA THR A 95 -1.06 10.43 16.50
C THR A 95 -0.74 11.45 17.58
N GLU A 96 -0.79 11.04 18.85
CA GLU A 96 -0.52 11.90 20.01
C GLU A 96 -1.30 13.24 19.98
N GLY A 97 -2.56 13.21 19.54
CA GLY A 97 -3.42 14.39 19.42
C GLY A 97 -3.09 15.33 18.26
N LYS A 98 -2.07 15.03 17.45
CA LYS A 98 -1.70 15.77 16.25
C LYS A 98 -2.24 15.10 14.99
N ARG A 99 -2.64 15.91 14.00
CA ARG A 99 -3.09 15.46 12.68
C ARG A 99 -2.07 15.86 11.61
N TYR A 100 -1.52 14.88 10.90
CA TYR A 100 -0.53 15.02 9.84
C TYR A 100 -1.19 14.73 8.50
N ILE A 101 -1.07 15.64 7.54
CA ILE A 101 -1.64 15.49 6.19
C ILE A 101 -0.53 15.11 5.20
N SER A 102 -0.83 14.22 4.25
CA SER A 102 0.12 13.83 3.19
C SER A 102 0.69 15.05 2.46
N ILE A 103 1.94 14.95 1.99
CA ILE A 103 2.58 15.95 1.14
C ILE A 103 3.04 15.26 -0.16
N PRO A 104 2.53 15.67 -1.33
CA PRO A 104 1.49 16.68 -1.50
C PRO A 104 0.16 16.24 -0.87
N PRO A 105 -0.69 17.18 -0.41
CA PRO A 105 -2.00 16.83 0.10
C PRO A 105 -2.82 16.24 -1.04
N LEU A 106 -3.38 15.04 -0.83
CA LEU A 106 -4.45 14.56 -1.70
C LEU A 106 -5.61 15.58 -1.63
N PRO A 107 -6.12 16.11 -2.76
CA PRO A 107 -7.25 17.03 -2.74
C PRO A 107 -8.40 16.35 -2.01
N GLN A 108 -9.19 17.12 -1.27
CA GLN A 108 -10.36 16.54 -0.59
C GLN A 108 -11.37 16.04 -1.64
N PRO A 109 -12.15 14.99 -1.36
CA PRO A 109 -13.21 14.58 -2.27
C PRO A 109 -14.22 15.73 -2.38
N SER A 110 -14.54 16.16 -3.60
CA SER A 110 -15.62 17.11 -3.82
C SER A 110 -16.93 16.44 -3.40
N LYS A 111 -17.48 16.79 -2.23
CA LYS A 111 -18.69 16.23 -1.60
C LYS A 111 -18.89 14.73 -1.87
N ALA A 112 -18.59 13.89 -0.89
CA ALA A 112 -18.78 12.44 -0.94
C ALA A 112 -20.18 12.03 -1.45
N THR A 113 -20.33 11.87 -2.76
CA THR A 113 -21.34 10.97 -3.31
C THR A 113 -20.98 9.60 -2.79
N LYS A 114 -21.97 8.93 -2.20
CA LYS A 114 -21.84 7.55 -1.71
C LYS A 114 -21.19 6.74 -2.84
N ALA A 115 -19.95 6.30 -2.63
CA ALA A 115 -19.24 5.54 -3.65
C ALA A 115 -20.02 4.25 -3.90
N ASP A 116 -20.08 3.81 -5.14
CA ASP A 116 -20.71 2.53 -5.42
C ASP A 116 -19.94 1.41 -4.71
N PRO A 117 -20.62 0.36 -4.23
CA PRO A 117 -19.93 -0.79 -3.66
C PRO A 117 -19.03 -1.41 -4.73
N PHE A 118 -17.72 -1.31 -4.52
CA PHE A 118 -16.74 -2.07 -5.27
C PHE A 118 -16.97 -3.55 -5.07
N GLN A 119 -17.28 -4.26 -6.14
CA GLN A 119 -17.43 -5.71 -6.14
C GLN A 119 -16.24 -6.29 -6.90
N PRO A 120 -15.17 -6.65 -6.19
CA PRO A 120 -14.03 -7.30 -6.82
C PRO A 120 -14.43 -8.69 -7.31
N SER A 121 -14.13 -9.00 -8.57
CA SER A 121 -14.11 -10.38 -9.05
C SER A 121 -12.66 -10.82 -9.29
N GLU A 122 -12.44 -12.14 -9.35
CA GLU A 122 -11.14 -12.70 -9.74
C GLU A 122 -10.84 -12.52 -11.25
N ASP A 123 -11.79 -11.98 -12.01
CA ASP A 123 -11.65 -11.72 -13.44
C ASP A 123 -10.61 -10.62 -13.71
N GLY A 124 -10.06 -10.65 -14.92
CA GLY A 124 -9.05 -9.69 -15.34
C GLY A 124 -9.62 -8.27 -15.43
N TRP A 125 -8.82 -7.29 -15.05
CA TRP A 125 -9.09 -5.87 -15.32
C TRP A 125 -8.10 -5.36 -16.36
N LEU A 126 -8.48 -4.35 -17.14
CA LEU A 126 -7.57 -3.65 -18.04
C LEU A 126 -7.02 -2.38 -17.41
N HIS A 127 -5.72 -2.21 -17.53
CA HIS A 127 -5.01 -0.97 -17.27
C HIS A 127 -4.02 -0.69 -18.39
N ASN A 128 -4.21 0.42 -19.11
CA ASN A 128 -3.26 0.86 -20.15
C ASN A 128 -2.90 -0.24 -21.18
N ARG A 129 -3.92 -1.00 -21.63
CA ARG A 129 -3.81 -2.17 -22.54
C ARG A 129 -3.08 -3.40 -21.94
N SER A 130 -2.88 -3.45 -20.64
CA SER A 130 -2.37 -4.63 -19.92
C SER A 130 -3.45 -5.20 -19.03
N GLU A 131 -3.44 -6.52 -18.82
CA GLU A 131 -4.31 -7.16 -17.84
C GLU A 131 -3.70 -7.04 -16.45
N VAL A 132 -4.54 -6.74 -15.47
CA VAL A 132 -4.19 -6.68 -14.06
C VAL A 132 -5.21 -7.48 -13.25
N ARG A 133 -4.77 -7.99 -12.11
CA ARG A 133 -5.63 -8.62 -11.11
C ARG A 133 -5.90 -7.61 -10.00
N VAL A 134 -7.16 -7.45 -9.63
CA VAL A 134 -7.53 -6.73 -8.41
C VAL A 134 -7.83 -7.78 -7.34
N ASP A 135 -7.01 -7.83 -6.29
CA ASP A 135 -7.11 -8.83 -5.23
C ASP A 135 -7.46 -8.15 -3.88
N PRO A 136 -8.71 -8.28 -3.41
CA PRO A 136 -9.16 -7.74 -2.14
C PRO A 136 -8.60 -8.48 -0.93
N LYS A 137 -8.25 -9.76 -1.09
CA LYS A 137 -7.70 -10.57 0.00
C LYS A 137 -6.32 -10.05 0.37
N THR A 138 -5.55 -9.63 -0.63
CA THR A 138 -4.21 -9.05 -0.45
C THR A 138 -4.17 -7.52 -0.53
N ASN A 139 -5.32 -6.86 -0.72
CA ASN A 139 -5.44 -5.41 -0.87
C ASN A 139 -4.46 -4.84 -1.92
N SER A 140 -4.40 -5.50 -3.08
CA SER A 140 -3.41 -5.17 -4.11
C SER A 140 -3.98 -5.26 -5.53
N ILE A 141 -3.37 -4.48 -6.43
CA ILE A 141 -3.55 -4.61 -7.87
C ILE A 141 -2.19 -5.00 -8.46
N THR A 142 -2.15 -6.08 -9.24
CA THR A 142 -0.90 -6.63 -9.80
C THR A 142 -1.02 -6.84 -11.30
N TYR A 143 0.09 -6.68 -12.03
CA TYR A 143 0.12 -7.01 -13.47
C TYR A 143 -0.02 -8.51 -13.70
N LEU A 144 -0.96 -8.91 -14.56
CA LEU A 144 -1.09 -10.30 -15.03
C LEU A 144 -0.40 -10.47 -16.38
N ARG A 145 -0.87 -9.73 -17.39
CA ARG A 145 -0.37 -9.82 -18.77
C ARG A 145 0.00 -8.44 -19.27
N LEU A 146 1.27 -8.27 -19.61
CA LEU A 146 1.82 -7.00 -20.04
C LEU A 146 1.58 -6.77 -21.54
N LYS A 147 1.20 -5.54 -21.91
CA LYS A 147 1.34 -5.08 -23.29
C LYS A 147 2.80 -5.18 -23.75
N PRO A 148 3.07 -5.34 -25.05
CA PRO A 148 4.43 -5.51 -25.58
C PRO A 148 5.43 -4.46 -25.07
N ASP A 149 5.04 -3.18 -25.09
CA ASP A 149 5.90 -2.05 -24.71
C ASP A 149 6.31 -2.03 -23.22
N LEU A 150 5.68 -2.84 -22.35
CA LEU A 150 5.98 -2.91 -20.92
C LEU A 150 6.89 -4.07 -20.54
N ARG A 151 7.15 -5.04 -21.43
CA ARG A 151 7.86 -6.29 -21.11
C ARG A 151 9.32 -6.11 -20.68
N GLY A 152 9.93 -4.96 -20.98
CA GLY A 152 11.28 -4.58 -20.52
C GLY A 152 11.30 -3.59 -19.35
N VAL A 153 10.12 -3.16 -18.87
CA VAL A 153 9.96 -2.11 -17.85
C VAL A 153 9.48 -2.71 -16.53
N VAL A 154 8.57 -3.67 -16.59
CA VAL A 154 7.94 -4.31 -15.45
C VAL A 154 7.78 -5.82 -15.73
N LYS A 155 7.58 -6.62 -14.70
CA LYS A 155 7.35 -8.07 -14.80
C LYS A 155 5.89 -8.39 -14.44
N ALA A 156 5.37 -9.49 -14.96
CA ALA A 156 4.12 -10.06 -14.45
C ALA A 156 4.26 -10.34 -12.94
N GLY A 157 3.17 -10.15 -12.18
CA GLY A 157 3.14 -10.18 -10.72
C GLY A 157 3.58 -8.89 -10.04
N ALA A 158 4.10 -7.90 -10.76
CA ALA A 158 4.49 -6.64 -10.14
C ALA A 158 3.27 -5.88 -9.60
N VAL A 159 3.41 -5.34 -8.39
CA VAL A 159 2.36 -4.59 -7.67
C VAL A 159 2.26 -3.18 -8.27
N LEU A 160 1.09 -2.86 -8.83
CA LEU A 160 0.76 -1.54 -9.35
C LEU A 160 0.10 -0.65 -8.31
N TYR A 161 -0.67 -1.25 -7.39
CA TYR A 161 -1.29 -0.57 -6.27
C TYR A 161 -1.33 -1.49 -5.05
N ARG A 162 -1.22 -0.87 -3.86
CA ARG A 162 -1.48 -1.51 -2.57
C ARG A 162 -2.27 -0.53 -1.69
N GLY A 163 -3.38 -0.97 -1.13
CA GLY A 163 -4.22 -0.12 -0.28
C GLY A 163 -5.62 -0.66 -0.13
N ASP A 164 -6.46 0.09 0.57
CA ASP A 164 -7.84 -0.34 0.86
C ASP A 164 -8.60 -0.56 -0.45
N LEU A 165 -9.18 -1.76 -0.61
CA LEU A 165 -10.07 -2.16 -1.71
C LEU A 165 -11.47 -2.49 -1.18
N LYS A 166 -11.93 -1.83 -0.11
CA LYS A 166 -13.26 -2.04 0.46
C LYS A 166 -14.39 -1.48 -0.43
N PRO A 167 -15.54 -2.19 -0.49
CA PRO A 167 -16.74 -1.70 -1.15
C PRO A 167 -17.30 -0.42 -0.53
N GLY A 168 -17.70 0.56 -1.34
CA GLY A 168 -18.56 1.68 -0.92
C GLY A 168 -17.84 2.78 -0.13
N SER A 169 -16.52 2.68 -0.02
CA SER A 169 -15.65 3.68 0.61
C SER A 169 -14.69 4.29 -0.40
N LEU A 170 -14.20 5.48 -0.08
CA LEU A 170 -13.02 6.04 -0.73
C LEU A 170 -11.85 5.06 -0.55
N MET A 171 -11.25 4.61 -1.64
CA MET A 171 -10.06 3.76 -1.58
C MET A 171 -8.83 4.64 -1.36
N LEU A 172 -7.86 4.16 -0.60
CA LEU A 172 -6.64 4.89 -0.29
C LEU A 172 -5.47 3.93 -0.29
N GLY A 173 -4.37 4.34 -0.87
CA GLY A 173 -3.19 3.50 -0.90
C GLY A 173 -2.02 4.12 -1.63
N THR A 174 -1.09 3.25 -1.99
CA THR A 174 0.13 3.56 -2.70
C THR A 174 0.04 2.98 -4.10
N ALA A 175 0.22 3.80 -5.12
CA ALA A 175 0.45 3.34 -6.48
C ALA A 175 1.95 3.34 -6.80
N TYR A 176 2.36 2.53 -7.76
CA TYR A 176 3.76 2.38 -8.16
C TYR A 176 3.96 2.76 -9.63
N ALA A 177 4.79 3.77 -9.88
CA ALA A 177 5.16 4.22 -11.22
C ALA A 177 6.45 3.53 -11.69
N PHE A 178 6.37 2.83 -12.83
CA PHE A 178 7.46 2.06 -13.39
C PHE A 178 8.19 2.84 -14.51
N LYS A 179 9.51 2.70 -14.56
CA LYS A 179 10.37 3.25 -15.61
C LYS A 179 11.51 2.28 -15.87
N GLN A 180 11.87 2.07 -17.13
CA GLN A 180 12.93 1.14 -17.53
C GLN A 180 14.23 1.46 -16.81
N GLY A 181 14.87 0.43 -16.24
CA GLY A 181 16.14 0.57 -15.52
C GLY A 181 16.04 1.23 -14.14
N CYS A 182 14.84 1.61 -13.69
CA CYS A 182 14.64 2.25 -12.39
C CYS A 182 13.84 1.37 -11.44
N ALA A 183 14.09 1.54 -10.14
CA ALA A 183 13.19 1.01 -9.13
C ALA A 183 11.79 1.66 -9.25
N PRO A 184 10.69 0.94 -8.92
CA PRO A 184 9.36 1.54 -8.86
C PRO A 184 9.33 2.73 -7.90
N ALA A 185 8.64 3.81 -8.27
CA ALA A 185 8.42 4.95 -7.41
C ALA A 185 7.02 4.87 -6.84
N SER A 186 6.90 4.78 -5.52
CA SER A 186 5.62 4.85 -4.82
C SER A 186 5.09 6.29 -4.81
N TYR A 187 3.76 6.43 -4.78
CA TYR A 187 3.09 7.70 -4.55
C TYR A 187 1.69 7.46 -4.00
N PRO A 188 1.17 8.35 -3.14
CA PRO A 188 -0.15 8.19 -2.56
C PRO A 188 -1.21 8.40 -3.63
N VAL A 189 -2.23 7.55 -3.63
CA VAL A 189 -3.42 7.68 -4.46
C VAL A 189 -4.67 7.44 -3.64
N ARG A 190 -5.77 8.00 -4.13
CA ARG A 190 -7.12 7.67 -3.69
C ARG A 190 -7.93 7.11 -4.84
N GLY A 191 -8.89 6.25 -4.56
CA GLY A 191 -9.71 5.60 -5.56
C GLY A 191 -11.20 5.80 -5.37
N ILE A 192 -11.91 5.85 -6.49
CA ILE A 192 -13.37 5.79 -6.57
C ILE A 192 -13.73 4.71 -7.57
N TYR A 193 -14.69 3.86 -7.19
CA TYR A 193 -15.29 2.88 -8.07
C TYR A 193 -16.65 3.36 -8.56
N SER A 194 -16.91 3.20 -9.85
CA SER A 194 -18.22 3.38 -10.47
C SER A 194 -18.75 2.01 -10.88
N LYS A 195 -19.83 1.55 -10.23
CA LYS A 195 -20.47 0.27 -10.56
C LYS A 195 -21.16 0.33 -11.92
N HIS A 196 -21.73 1.48 -12.28
CA HIS A 196 -22.43 1.63 -13.57
C HIS A 196 -21.52 1.42 -14.78
N ASN A 197 -20.27 1.87 -14.68
CA ASN A 197 -19.30 1.77 -15.79
C ASN A 197 -18.27 0.66 -15.56
N GLU A 198 -18.33 -0.03 -14.43
CA GLU A 198 -17.32 -1.01 -13.98
C GLU A 198 -15.88 -0.47 -14.07
N ILE A 199 -15.71 0.79 -13.66
CA ILE A 199 -14.44 1.50 -13.70
C ILE A 199 -13.97 1.82 -12.28
N LEU A 200 -12.77 1.36 -11.95
CA LEU A 200 -12.01 1.86 -10.81
C LEU A 200 -11.02 2.93 -11.28
N THR A 201 -11.14 4.13 -10.72
CA THR A 201 -10.20 5.23 -10.98
C THR A 201 -9.41 5.53 -9.72
N LEU A 202 -8.08 5.48 -9.81
CA LEU A 202 -7.15 5.98 -8.78
C LEU A 202 -6.56 7.33 -9.21
N THR A 203 -6.37 8.24 -8.27
CA THR A 203 -5.83 9.58 -8.51
C THR A 203 -4.90 10.03 -7.40
N GLY A 204 -3.76 10.60 -7.76
CA GLY A 204 -2.75 11.10 -6.83
C GLY A 204 -1.70 11.96 -7.56
N PRO A 205 -0.79 12.60 -6.83
CA PRO A 205 0.29 13.37 -7.45
C PRO A 205 1.38 12.39 -7.87
N GLY A 206 1.43 12.05 -9.16
CA GLY A 206 2.39 11.08 -9.68
C GLY A 206 3.83 11.60 -9.59
N PRO A 207 4.84 10.71 -9.50
CA PRO A 207 6.23 11.11 -9.35
C PRO A 207 6.74 11.81 -10.62
N ILE A 208 7.54 12.85 -10.42
CA ILE A 208 8.35 13.53 -11.43
C ILE A 208 9.79 13.09 -11.21
N ARG A 209 10.44 12.58 -12.27
CA ARG A 209 11.77 11.99 -12.18
C ARG A 209 12.81 12.73 -12.99
N LYS A 210 14.03 12.83 -12.45
CA LYS A 210 15.27 13.14 -13.19
C LYS A 210 16.12 11.87 -13.23
N GLY A 211 16.19 11.22 -14.40
CA GLY A 211 16.73 9.85 -14.46
C GLY A 211 15.83 8.87 -13.68
N CYS A 212 16.38 8.20 -12.66
CA CYS A 212 15.62 7.33 -11.74
C CYS A 212 15.24 8.01 -10.42
N GLU A 213 15.85 9.15 -10.12
CA GLU A 213 15.59 9.93 -8.91
C GLU A 213 14.21 10.59 -9.00
N VAL A 214 13.40 10.45 -7.95
CA VAL A 214 12.13 11.18 -7.81
C VAL A 214 12.44 12.52 -7.19
N VAL A 215 12.19 13.61 -7.93
CA VAL A 215 12.54 14.98 -7.52
C VAL A 215 11.32 15.80 -7.10
N ALA A 216 10.12 15.37 -7.48
CA ALA A 216 8.86 16.00 -7.09
C ALA A 216 7.68 15.04 -7.31
N TYR A 217 6.49 15.48 -6.89
CA TYR A 217 5.21 14.84 -7.18
C TYR A 217 4.24 15.88 -7.74
N SER A 218 3.47 15.53 -8.77
CA SER A 218 2.54 16.47 -9.43
C SER A 218 1.27 15.78 -9.93
N TYR A 219 0.15 16.50 -9.86
CA TYR A 219 -1.11 16.09 -10.48
C TYR A 219 -1.10 16.16 -12.01
N ASP A 220 -0.11 16.85 -12.59
CA ASP A 220 0.10 16.91 -14.04
C ASP A 220 0.99 15.75 -14.54
N SER A 221 1.50 14.91 -13.63
CA SER A 221 2.26 13.71 -13.99
C SER A 221 1.41 12.78 -14.85
N PRO A 222 1.97 12.10 -15.87
CA PRO A 222 1.24 11.06 -16.62
C PRO A 222 0.82 9.87 -15.75
N HIS A 223 1.34 9.78 -14.53
CA HIS A 223 0.96 8.77 -13.53
C HIS A 223 -0.11 9.28 -12.56
N SER A 224 -0.64 10.50 -12.71
CA SER A 224 -1.56 11.07 -11.73
C SER A 224 -2.95 10.44 -11.71
N ARG A 225 -3.33 9.76 -12.80
CA ARG A 225 -4.62 9.08 -12.96
C ARG A 225 -4.41 7.67 -13.48
N LEU A 226 -4.87 6.67 -12.73
CA LEU A 226 -4.89 5.27 -13.14
C LEU A 226 -6.34 4.85 -13.32
N VAL A 227 -6.67 4.34 -14.50
CA VAL A 227 -8.00 3.80 -14.81
C VAL A 227 -7.87 2.29 -14.97
N PHE A 228 -8.81 1.60 -14.33
CA PHE A 228 -8.97 0.15 -14.36
C PHE A 228 -10.37 -0.15 -14.85
N GLU A 229 -10.47 -0.83 -15.97
CA GLU A 229 -11.72 -1.22 -16.60
C GLU A 229 -11.95 -2.71 -16.37
N TYR A 230 -13.13 -3.08 -15.91
CA TYR A 230 -13.49 -4.47 -15.76
C TYR A 230 -13.53 -5.18 -17.12
N ILE A 231 -12.99 -6.39 -17.21
CA ILE A 231 -13.18 -7.26 -18.36
C ILE A 231 -14.26 -8.26 -17.97
N VAL A 232 -15.40 -8.23 -18.65
CA VAL A 232 -16.39 -9.31 -18.53
C VAL A 232 -15.73 -10.59 -19.04
N GLY A 233 -15.64 -11.60 -18.18
CA GLY A 233 -15.33 -12.96 -18.62
C GLY A 233 -16.52 -13.49 -19.41
N ASP A 234 -16.29 -13.83 -20.68
CA ASP A 234 -17.26 -14.58 -21.50
C ASP A 234 -17.56 -15.96 -20.91
#